data_AF-A0A4Q3S3T9-F1
#
_entry.id   AF-A0A4Q3S3T9-F1
#
_cell.length_a   1.000
_cell.length_b   1.000
_cell.length_c   1.000
_cell.angle_alpha   90.00
_cell.angle_beta   90.00
_cell.angle_gamma   90.00
#
_symmetry.space_group_name_H-M   'P 1'
#
loop_
_entity.id
_entity.type
_entity.pdbx_description
1 polymer ?
#
loop_
_entity_poly.entity_id
_entity_poly.type
_entity_poly.pdbx_seq_one_letter_code
_entity_poly.pdbx_strand_id
1 'polypeptide(L)' 'MTDQADLKKTPLYDVHVAAGARMVPFAGYLMPVQYSDGVLKEHLWTREHAGLFDVSHMGQARL' A
#
# COMPACT_ATOMS: atom_id res chain seq x y z
N MET A 1 19.97 0.61 8.01
CA MET A 1 19.20 0.02 6.90
C MET A 1 18.31 -1.02 7.52
N THR A 2 17.00 -0.86 7.44
CA THR A 2 16.05 -1.85 7.99
C THR A 2 16.03 -3.03 7.02
N ASP A 3 16.31 -4.22 7.52
CA ASP A 3 16.28 -5.41 6.68
C ASP A 3 14.82 -5.72 6.29
N GLN A 4 14.60 -6.27 5.10
CA GLN A 4 13.24 -6.52 4.59
C GLN A 4 12.46 -7.50 5.49
N ALA A 5 13.18 -8.33 6.25
CA ALA A 5 12.65 -9.26 7.24
C ALA A 5 12.01 -8.57 8.48
N ASP A 6 12.41 -7.33 8.78
CA ASP A 6 11.94 -6.59 9.97
C ASP A 6 10.71 -5.72 9.67
N LEU A 7 10.29 -5.64 8.41
CA LEU A 7 9.16 -4.80 8.01
C LEU A 7 7.83 -5.49 8.31
N LYS A 8 6.93 -4.74 8.95
CA LYS A 8 5.57 -5.20 9.23
C LYS A 8 4.75 -5.31 7.95
N LYS A 9 3.72 -6.15 7.96
CA LYS A 9 2.77 -6.31 6.85
C LYS A 9 1.40 -5.78 7.27
N THR A 10 0.67 -5.14 6.36
CA THR A 10 -0.73 -4.78 6.62
C THR A 10 -1.62 -6.02 6.54
N PRO A 11 -2.85 -5.99 7.08
CA PRO A 11 -3.79 -7.10 6.95
C PRO A 11 -4.12 -7.50 5.50
N LEU A 12 -3.96 -6.57 4.54
CA LEU A 12 -4.22 -6.79 3.12
C LEU A 12 -2.96 -7.11 2.30
N TYR A 13 -1.82 -7.40 2.95
CA TYR A 13 -0.54 -7.64 2.27
C TYR A 13 -0.63 -8.68 1.15
N ASP A 14 -1.22 -9.85 1.42
CA ASP A 14 -1.29 -10.93 0.42
C ASP A 14 -2.22 -10.56 -0.75
N VAL A 15 -3.24 -9.74 -0.50
CA VAL A 15 -4.12 -9.19 -1.55
C VAL A 15 -3.34 -8.25 -2.47
N HIS A 16 -2.51 -7.37 -1.91
CA HIS A 16 -1.66 -6.48 -2.69
C HIS A 16 -0.65 -7.25 -3.56
N VAL A 17 -0.01 -8.28 -2.99
CA VAL A 17 0.92 -9.14 -3.73
C VAL A 17 0.21 -9.87 -4.87
N ALA A 18 -0.96 -10.46 -4.61
CA ALA A 18 -1.76 -11.13 -5.63
C ALA A 18 -2.25 -10.18 -6.74
N ALA A 19 -2.50 -8.90 -6.40
CA ALA A 19 -2.87 -7.86 -7.35
C ALA A 19 -1.68 -7.26 -8.13
N GLY A 20 -0.46 -7.77 -7.93
CA GLY A 20 0.74 -7.30 -8.64
C GLY A 20 1.28 -5.98 -8.14
N ALA A 21 1.02 -5.62 -6.88
CA ALA A 21 1.57 -4.41 -6.28
C ALA A 21 3.09 -4.47 -6.15
N ARG A 22 3.75 -3.34 -6.43
CA ARG A 22 5.14 -3.12 -6.06
C ARG A 22 5.21 -2.77 -4.58
N MET A 23 5.67 -3.70 -3.76
CA MET A 23 5.80 -3.52 -2.31
C MET A 23 7.11 -2.82 -1.95
N VAL A 24 7.04 -1.76 -1.15
CA VAL A 24 8.21 -0.95 -0.73
C VAL A 24 8.21 -0.72 0.79
N PRO A 25 9.39 -0.50 1.41
CA PRO A 25 9.48 -0.08 2.80
C PRO A 25 8.92 1.35 2.99
N PHE A 26 7.92 1.50 3.85
CA PHE A 26 7.39 2.80 4.26
C PHE A 26 6.92 2.77 5.71
N ALA A 27 7.40 3.71 6.54
CA ALA A 27 7.03 3.84 7.95
C ALA A 27 7.14 2.53 8.78
N GLY A 28 8.09 1.65 8.44
CA GLY A 28 8.27 0.34 9.10
C GLY A 28 7.34 -0.77 8.61
N TYR A 29 6.60 -0.55 7.52
CA TYR A 29 5.73 -1.53 6.87
C TYR A 29 6.16 -1.78 5.41
N LEU A 30 5.78 -2.94 4.87
CA LEU A 30 5.73 -3.19 3.44
C LEU A 30 4.40 -2.68 2.89
N MET A 31 4.46 -1.61 2.08
CA MET A 31 3.29 -0.92 1.54
C MET A 31 3.26 -1.01 0.00
N PRO A 32 2.07 -1.10 -0.64
CA PRO A 32 1.95 -1.01 -2.09
C PRO A 32 2.19 0.42 -2.56
N VAL A 33 3.18 0.64 -3.44
CA VAL A 33 3.45 1.99 -4.01
C VAL A 33 2.73 2.24 -5.34
N GLN A 34 2.53 1.18 -6.13
CA GLN A 34 1.78 1.19 -7.39
C GLN A 34 1.47 -0.27 -7.78
N TYR A 35 0.49 -0.46 -8.65
CA TYR A 35 0.08 -1.71 -9.29
C TYR A 35 0.53 -1.73 -10.76
N SER A 36 0.12 -2.77 -11.50
CA SER A 36 0.54 -3.04 -12.88
C SER A 36 0.24 -1.90 -13.86
N ASP A 37 -0.84 -1.16 -13.63
CA ASP A 37 -1.25 -0.02 -14.48
C ASP A 37 -0.43 1.26 -14.24
N GLY A 38 0.32 1.30 -13.13
CA GLY A 38 1.22 2.39 -12.79
C GLY A 38 0.54 3.59 -12.12
N VAL A 39 1.37 4.37 -11.41
CA VAL A 39 0.92 5.45 -10.52
C VAL A 39 0.10 6.54 -11.21
N LEU A 40 0.38 6.85 -12.49
CA LEU A 40 -0.36 7.90 -13.22
C LEU A 40 -1.80 7.46 -13.50
N LYS A 41 -2.02 6.20 -13.90
CA LYS A 41 -3.36 5.67 -14.13
C LYS A 41 -4.14 5.55 -12.82
N GLU A 42 -3.51 5.09 -11.75
CA GLU A 42 -4.14 5.03 -10.41
C GLU A 42 -4.58 6.42 -9.92
N HIS A 43 -3.73 7.44 -10.15
CA HIS A 43 -4.05 8.82 -9.83
C HIS A 43 -5.29 9.32 -10.59
N LEU A 44 -5.29 9.18 -11.92
CA LEU A 44 -6.41 9.61 -12.77
C LEU A 44 -7.69 8.83 -12.44
N TRP A 45 -7.60 7.51 -12.21
CA TRP A 45 -8.73 6.69 -11.80
C TRP A 45 -9.35 7.16 -10.48
N THR A 46 -8.53 7.49 -9.49
CA THR A 46 -9.02 8.04 -8.22
C THR A 46 -9.73 9.38 -8.41
N ARG A 47 -9.29 10.20 -9.36
CA ARG A 47 -9.87 11.53 -9.64
C ARG A 47 -11.19 11.45 -10.39
N GLU A 48 -11.28 10.52 -11.33
CA GLU A 48 -12.41 10.40 -12.26
C GLU A 48 -13.45 9.37 -11.78
N HIS A 49 -13.05 8.43 -10.92
CA HIS A 49 -13.86 7.32 -10.43
C HIS A 49 -13.73 7.18 -8.90
N ALA A 50 -13.36 6.00 -8.41
CA ALA A 50 -13.17 5.71 -6.99
C ALA A 50 -11.86 4.96 -6.77
N GLY A 51 -11.07 5.40 -5.79
CA GLY A 51 -9.83 4.75 -5.35
C GLY A 51 -10.01 4.07 -3.99
N LEU A 52 -9.44 2.88 -3.83
CA LEU A 52 -9.34 2.17 -2.55
C LEU A 52 -7.90 2.24 -2.04
N PHE A 53 -7.73 2.74 -0.82
CA PHE A 53 -6.41 2.94 -0.20
C PHE A 53 -6.27 2.11 1.07
N ASP A 54 -5.24 1.27 1.15
CA ASP A 54 -4.88 0.59 2.39
C ASP A 54 -4.07 1.52 3.30
N VAL A 55 -4.77 2.17 4.22
CA VAL A 55 -4.18 3.05 5.25
C VAL A 55 -3.99 2.35 6.60
N SER A 56 -4.04 1.01 6.64
CA SER A 56 -4.03 0.24 7.90
C SER A 56 -2.74 0.38 8.72
N HIS A 57 -1.66 0.88 8.12
CA HIS A 57 -0.42 1.21 8.83
C HIS A 57 -0.53 2.48 9.69
N MET A 58 -1.56 3.31 9.45
CA MET A 58 -1.81 4.52 10.23
C MET A 58 -2.35 4.16 11.62
N GLY A 59 -1.92 4.92 12.62
CA GLY A 59 -2.43 4.78 13.98
C GLY A 59 -3.91 5.16 14.07
N GLN A 60 -4.69 4.36 14.79
CA GLN A 60 -6.08 4.66 15.12
C GLN A 60 -6.16 5.27 16.53
N ALA A 61 -6.85 6.39 16.66
CA ALA A 61 -7.15 7.01 17.95
C ALA A 61 -8.65 6.96 18.22
N ARG A 62 -9.03 6.81 19.48
CA ARG A 62 -10.40 6.97 19.97
C ARG A 62 -10.39 8.08 21.02
N LEU A 63 -11.34 9.01 20.92
CA LEU A 63 -11.50 10.17 21.80
C LEU A 63 -12.74 10.00 22.68
#